data_AF-A0A1Y1IZD9-F1
#
_entry.id   AF-A0A1Y1IZD9-F1
#
_cell.length_a   1.000
_cell.length_b   1.000
_cell.length_c   1.000
_cell.angle_alpha   90.00
_cell.angle_beta   90.00
_cell.angle_gamma   90.00
#
_symmetry.space_group_name_H-M   'P 1'
#
loop_
_entity.id
_entity.type
_entity.pdbx_description
1 polymer ?
#
loop_
_entity_poly.entity_id
_entity_poly.type
_entity_poly.pdbx_seq_one_letter_code
_entity_poly.pdbx_strand_id
1 'polypeptide(L)'
;MKRIALFLLTNIAVVAVLGIVASLLGVNRYLTANGLNLGALLGFAFIMGFGGAIISLLISKPMAKWTSGVQVINEPRNADEAWIVNTVRGFAEKAGIGMPEVGIYEGEPNAFATGAFKNSALVAVSTGLLEGMTREEVEAVIGHEVAHIANGDMVTMTLIQGVMNTFVVFLSRVIGYAVDSFLRRNDEQSSGPGIGYMITTVVLDILLGFVAAMIVAWFSRQREFRADAGAAQLMGRKQPMMNALARLGGMHPGELPKSVAAMGIAGGIGQLFSTHPPIEQRIAALQNAR
;
A
#
# COMPACT_ATOMS: atom_id res chain seq x y z
N MET A 1 -6.11 18.77 -5.01
CA MET A 1 -7.14 19.14 -4.01
C MET A 1 -8.25 18.10 -3.88
N LYS A 2 -8.95 17.67 -4.95
CA LYS A 2 -10.06 16.68 -4.86
C LYS A 2 -9.70 15.38 -4.10
N ARG A 3 -8.54 14.76 -4.34
CA ARG A 3 -8.14 13.51 -3.66
C ARG A 3 -7.82 13.69 -2.18
N ILE A 4 -7.21 14.80 -1.77
CA ILE A 4 -6.93 15.11 -0.35
C ILE A 4 -8.23 15.44 0.39
N ALA A 5 -9.15 16.16 -0.26
CA ALA A 5 -10.47 16.41 0.31
C ALA A 5 -11.27 15.10 0.48
N LEU A 6 -11.28 14.24 -0.54
CA LEU A 6 -11.89 12.91 -0.45
C LEU A 6 -11.23 12.04 0.62
N PHE A 7 -9.90 12.13 0.75
CA PHE A 7 -9.12 11.47 1.80
C PHE A 7 -9.60 11.92 3.19
N LEU A 8 -9.62 13.23 3.46
CA LEU A 8 -10.09 13.78 4.74
C LEU A 8 -11.56 13.43 5.02
N LEU A 9 -12.42 13.51 4.00
CA LEU A 9 -13.83 13.19 4.13
C LEU A 9 -14.04 11.71 4.45
N THR A 10 -13.25 10.81 3.84
CA THR A 10 -13.29 9.37 4.12
C THR A 10 -12.88 9.11 5.57
N ASN A 11 -11.85 9.80 6.06
CA ASN A 11 -11.39 9.63 7.43
C ASN A 11 -12.45 10.11 8.45
N ILE A 12 -13.07 11.26 8.18
CA ILE A 12 -14.18 11.79 9.00
C ILE A 12 -15.36 10.82 8.96
N ALA A 13 -15.71 10.30 7.78
CA ALA A 13 -16.82 9.37 7.63
C ALA A 13 -16.59 8.07 8.41
N VAL A 14 -15.38 7.50 8.36
CA VAL A 14 -15.03 6.27 9.11
C VAL A 14 -15.13 6.49 10.62
N VAL A 15 -14.58 7.60 11.13
CA VAL A 15 -14.68 7.92 12.56
C VAL A 15 -16.12 8.20 12.97
N ALA A 16 -16.89 8.90 12.11
CA ALA A 16 -18.30 9.16 12.37
C ALA A 16 -19.12 7.87 12.41
N VAL A 17 -18.90 6.93 11.48
CA VAL A 17 -19.56 5.62 11.49
C VAL A 17 -19.18 4.84 12.74
N LEU A 18 -17.90 4.79 13.12
CA LEU A 18 -17.46 4.17 14.36
C LEU A 18 -18.15 4.78 15.59
N GLY A 19 -18.22 6.12 15.65
CA GLY A 19 -18.87 6.83 16.74
C GLY A 19 -20.38 6.57 16.82
N ILE A 20 -21.07 6.58 15.67
CA ILE A 20 -22.50 6.29 15.58
C ILE A 20 -22.77 4.85 16.03
N VAL A 21 -22.05 3.87 15.47
CA VAL A 21 -22.21 2.45 15.82
C VAL A 21 -21.92 2.21 17.30
N ALA A 22 -20.81 2.76 17.83
CA ALA A 22 -20.47 2.66 19.24
C ALA A 22 -21.54 3.30 20.14
N SER A 23 -22.14 4.42 19.72
CA SER A 23 -23.20 5.08 20.46
C SER A 23 -24.50 4.26 20.44
N LEU A 24 -24.88 3.70 19.29
CA LEU A 24 -26.05 2.84 19.14
C LEU A 24 -25.93 1.54 19.94
N LEU A 25 -24.74 0.95 19.98
CA LEU A 25 -24.44 -0.26 20.78
C LEU A 25 -24.29 0.03 22.28
N GLY A 26 -24.46 1.28 22.72
CA GLY A 26 -24.34 1.67 24.13
C GLY A 26 -22.91 1.69 24.68
N VAL A 27 -21.89 1.51 23.82
CA VAL A 27 -20.46 1.50 24.18
C VAL A 27 -20.08 2.82 24.87
N ASN A 28 -20.68 3.95 24.47
CA ASN A 28 -20.43 5.25 25.10
C ASN A 28 -20.76 5.25 26.60
N ARG A 29 -21.92 4.68 26.97
CA ARG A 29 -22.36 4.61 28.38
C ARG A 29 -21.47 3.66 29.18
N TYR A 30 -21.12 2.52 28.57
CA TYR A 30 -20.23 1.53 29.15
C TYR A 30 -18.82 2.08 29.41
N LEU A 31 -18.21 2.74 28.41
CA LEU A 31 -16.87 3.30 28.53
C LEU A 31 -16.82 4.47 29.52
N THR A 32 -17.83 5.34 29.50
CA THR A 32 -17.89 6.50 30.41
C THR A 32 -18.03 6.07 31.87
N ALA A 33 -18.80 5.02 32.15
CA ALA A 33 -18.91 4.43 33.49
C ALA A 33 -17.57 3.83 33.99
N ASN A 34 -16.68 3.45 33.07
CA ASN A 34 -15.35 2.92 33.35
C ASN A 34 -14.23 3.99 33.21
N GLY A 35 -14.59 5.29 33.13
CA GLY A 35 -13.64 6.40 33.10
C GLY A 35 -13.04 6.74 31.73
N LEU A 36 -13.56 6.17 30.64
CA LEU A 36 -13.07 6.41 29.29
C LEU A 36 -14.06 7.23 28.46
N ASN A 37 -13.59 8.34 27.91
CA ASN A 37 -14.39 9.19 27.02
C ASN A 37 -14.34 8.65 25.58
N LEU A 38 -15.50 8.27 25.02
CA LEU A 38 -15.59 7.75 23.64
C LEU A 38 -15.03 8.74 22.61
N GLY A 39 -15.26 10.04 22.80
CA GLY A 39 -14.70 11.09 21.93
C GLY A 39 -13.17 11.13 21.97
N ALA A 40 -12.58 11.00 23.16
CA ALA A 40 -11.13 10.92 23.31
C ALA A 40 -10.56 9.65 22.65
N LEU A 41 -11.24 8.50 22.79
CA LEU A 41 -10.85 7.25 22.14
C LEU A 41 -10.92 7.35 20.61
N LEU A 42 -12.00 7.92 20.07
CA LEU A 42 -12.15 8.14 18.63
C LEU A 42 -11.07 9.11 18.10
N GLY A 43 -10.79 10.19 18.85
CA GLY A 43 -9.71 11.12 18.53
C GLY A 43 -8.34 10.43 18.53
N PHE A 44 -8.06 9.61 19.55
CA PHE A 44 -6.84 8.82 19.64
C PHE A 44 -6.72 7.81 18.49
N ALA A 45 -7.77 7.04 18.19
CA ALA A 45 -7.77 6.06 17.10
C ALA A 45 -7.64 6.71 15.72
N PHE A 46 -8.18 7.92 15.55
CA PHE A 46 -7.98 8.72 14.35
C PHE A 46 -6.52 9.17 14.20
N ILE A 47 -5.93 9.72 15.26
CA ILE A 47 -4.53 10.19 15.26
C ILE A 47 -3.58 9.01 15.03
N MET A 48 -3.78 7.90 15.72
CA MET A 48 -2.91 6.72 15.59
C MET A 48 -3.06 6.04 14.23
N GLY A 49 -4.29 5.83 13.76
CA GLY A 49 -4.52 5.15 12.49
C GLY A 49 -4.14 6.01 11.29
N PHE A 50 -4.71 7.20 11.18
CA PHE A 50 -4.50 8.09 10.03
C PHE A 50 -3.27 8.97 10.16
N GLY A 51 -2.95 9.48 11.36
CA GLY A 51 -1.78 10.33 11.55
C GLY A 51 -0.49 9.60 11.18
N GLY A 52 -0.32 8.36 11.64
CA GLY A 52 0.82 7.52 11.27
C GLY A 52 0.89 7.26 9.76
N ALA A 53 -0.24 6.92 9.13
CA ALA A 53 -0.32 6.66 7.70
C ALA A 53 0.01 7.91 6.85
N ILE A 54 -0.50 9.09 7.24
CA ILE A 54 -0.22 10.37 6.56
C ILE A 54 1.25 10.74 6.68
N ILE A 55 1.81 10.66 7.90
CA ILE A 55 3.22 10.96 8.13
C ILE A 55 4.07 10.04 7.26
N SER A 56 3.80 8.73 7.28
CA SER A 56 4.48 7.73 6.43
C SER A 56 4.42 8.10 4.94
N LEU A 57 3.26 8.48 4.42
CA LEU A 57 3.10 8.89 3.04
C LEU A 57 3.89 10.16 2.71
N LEU A 58 3.89 11.17 3.59
CA LEU A 58 4.59 12.44 3.35
C LEU A 58 6.11 12.27 3.38
N ILE A 59 6.63 11.41 4.26
CA ILE A 59 8.07 11.13 4.35
C ILE A 59 8.55 10.05 3.37
N SER A 60 7.63 9.34 2.69
CA SER A 60 7.95 8.19 1.83
C SER A 60 8.99 8.51 0.74
N LYS A 61 8.84 9.64 0.04
CA LYS A 61 9.74 10.06 -1.03
C LYS A 61 11.16 10.41 -0.55
N PRO A 62 11.36 11.32 0.43
CA PRO A 62 12.71 11.58 0.95
C PRO A 62 13.33 10.34 1.61
N MET A 63 12.52 9.54 2.32
CA MET A 63 13.00 8.29 2.93
C MET A 63 13.50 7.32 1.87
N ALA A 64 12.72 7.04 0.81
CA ALA A 64 13.12 6.13 -0.26
C ALA A 64 14.40 6.58 -0.98
N LYS A 65 14.57 7.89 -1.21
CA LYS A 65 15.81 8.43 -1.78
C LYS A 65 17.02 8.13 -0.88
N TRP A 66 16.87 8.35 0.42
CA TRP A 66 17.95 8.19 1.37
C TRP A 66 18.31 6.72 1.60
N THR A 67 17.31 5.85 1.82
CA THR A 67 17.53 4.43 2.11
C THR A 67 18.05 3.65 0.91
N SER A 68 17.63 4.00 -0.30
CA SER A 68 18.04 3.31 -1.53
C SER A 68 19.23 3.99 -2.22
N GLY A 69 19.75 5.11 -1.70
CA GLY A 69 20.86 5.83 -2.31
C GLY A 69 20.54 6.39 -3.70
N VAL A 70 19.30 6.83 -3.93
CA VAL A 70 18.85 7.29 -5.26
C VAL A 70 19.60 8.55 -5.68
N GLN A 71 20.26 8.46 -6.83
CA GLN A 71 20.85 9.59 -7.53
C GLN A 71 19.81 10.17 -8.50
N VAL A 72 19.27 11.35 -8.15
CA VAL A 72 18.28 12.04 -9.01
C VAL A 72 18.98 12.63 -10.23
N ILE A 73 18.43 12.36 -11.41
CA ILE A 73 18.91 12.87 -12.69
C ILE A 73 18.28 14.25 -12.92
N ASN A 74 19.03 15.31 -12.60
CA ASN A 74 18.63 16.69 -12.93
C ASN A 74 18.95 17.01 -14.41
N GLU A 75 20.14 16.59 -14.86
CA GLU A 75 20.59 16.71 -16.25
C GLU A 75 21.21 15.36 -16.66
N PRO A 76 20.72 14.73 -17.75
CA PRO A 76 21.28 13.47 -18.20
C PRO A 76 22.76 13.59 -18.60
N ARG A 77 23.60 12.72 -18.03
CA ARG A 77 25.05 12.67 -18.30
C ARG A 77 25.42 11.73 -19.44
N ASN A 78 24.53 10.79 -19.77
CA ASN A 78 24.74 9.79 -20.81
C ASN A 78 23.43 9.47 -21.56
N ALA A 79 23.54 8.64 -22.61
CA ALA A 79 22.41 8.29 -23.46
C ALA A 79 21.33 7.47 -22.74
N ASP A 80 21.69 6.64 -21.77
CA ASP A 80 20.73 5.81 -21.03
C ASP A 80 19.94 6.65 -20.02
N GLU A 81 20.60 7.53 -19.27
CA GLU A 81 19.93 8.52 -18.40
C GLU A 81 18.96 9.39 -19.22
N ALA A 82 19.39 9.85 -20.41
CA ALA A 82 18.57 10.68 -21.28
C ALA A 82 17.34 9.90 -21.78
N TRP A 83 17.53 8.63 -22.14
CA TRP A 83 16.46 7.75 -22.57
C TRP A 83 15.46 7.49 -21.44
N ILE A 84 15.90 7.14 -20.22
CA ILE A 84 15.01 6.89 -19.08
C ILE A 84 14.18 8.14 -18.75
N VAL A 85 14.82 9.32 -18.70
CA VAL A 85 14.13 10.58 -18.45
C VAL A 85 13.07 10.87 -19.52
N ASN A 86 13.39 10.65 -20.79
CA ASN A 86 12.45 10.84 -21.89
C ASN A 86 11.31 9.82 -21.86
N THR A 87 11.59 8.56 -21.50
CA THR A 87 10.57 7.51 -21.32
C THR A 87 9.59 7.88 -20.21
N VAL A 88 10.08 8.27 -19.04
CA VAL A 88 9.23 8.71 -17.92
C VAL A 88 8.39 9.92 -18.34
N ARG A 89 9.00 10.89 -19.05
CA ARG A 89 8.28 12.06 -19.57
C ARG A 89 7.14 11.66 -20.51
N GLY A 90 7.40 10.82 -21.50
CA GLY A 90 6.40 10.38 -22.45
C GLY A 90 5.23 9.64 -21.79
N PHE A 91 5.51 8.79 -20.80
CA PHE A 91 4.43 8.13 -20.04
C PHE A 91 3.70 9.07 -19.10
N ALA A 92 4.37 10.01 -18.44
CA ALA A 92 3.74 11.01 -17.59
C ALA A 92 2.76 11.89 -18.38
N GLU A 93 3.15 12.31 -19.58
CA GLU A 93 2.31 13.07 -20.52
C GLU A 93 1.08 12.26 -20.94
N LYS A 94 1.28 11.01 -21.41
CA LYS A 94 0.17 10.11 -21.77
C LYS A 94 -0.79 9.85 -20.60
N ALA A 95 -0.26 9.75 -19.38
CA ALA A 95 -1.04 9.52 -18.17
C ALA A 95 -1.70 10.79 -17.59
N GLY A 96 -1.38 11.98 -18.13
CA GLY A 96 -1.92 13.26 -17.63
C GLY A 96 -1.47 13.60 -16.21
N ILE A 97 -0.24 13.25 -15.85
CA ILE A 97 0.38 13.59 -14.57
C ILE A 97 1.56 14.56 -14.74
N GLY A 98 1.90 15.29 -13.69
CA GLY A 98 3.13 16.08 -13.67
C GLY A 98 4.36 15.18 -13.78
N MET A 99 5.43 15.70 -14.40
CA MET A 99 6.70 14.98 -14.57
C MET A 99 7.24 14.50 -13.21
N PRO A 100 7.36 13.18 -12.99
CA PRO A 100 8.06 12.66 -11.81
C PRO A 100 9.54 13.02 -11.84
N GLU A 101 10.15 13.13 -10.66
CA GLU A 101 11.60 13.06 -10.58
C GLU A 101 12.07 11.68 -11.05
N VAL A 102 13.21 11.64 -11.72
CA VAL A 102 13.79 10.39 -12.24
C VAL A 102 15.11 10.16 -11.54
N GLY A 103 15.37 8.95 -11.08
CA GLY A 103 16.63 8.60 -10.45
C GLY A 103 17.13 7.21 -10.80
N ILE A 104 18.42 7.00 -10.59
CA ILE A 104 19.06 5.69 -10.68
C ILE A 104 19.66 5.36 -9.31
N TYR A 105 19.67 4.08 -8.96
CA TYR A 105 20.35 3.58 -7.76
C TYR A 105 21.07 2.28 -8.06
N GLU A 106 22.07 1.94 -7.26
CA GLU A 106 22.78 0.67 -7.39
C GLU A 106 22.01 -0.45 -6.69
N GLY A 107 21.88 -1.59 -7.35
CA GLY A 107 21.27 -2.78 -6.76
C GLY A 107 20.75 -3.79 -7.78
N GLU A 108 20.14 -4.86 -7.25
CA GLU A 108 19.49 -5.92 -8.01
C GLU A 108 18.38 -5.38 -8.94
N PRO A 109 17.98 -6.13 -10.00
CA PRO A 109 16.95 -5.70 -10.94
C PRO A 109 15.62 -5.30 -10.26
N ASN A 110 15.36 -3.99 -10.18
CA ASN A 110 14.20 -3.44 -9.51
C ASN A 110 13.94 -1.99 -9.96
N ALA A 111 12.68 -1.55 -9.82
CA ALA A 111 12.27 -0.16 -9.99
C ALA A 111 11.17 0.16 -8.99
N PHE A 112 10.99 1.42 -8.64
CA PHE A 112 9.90 1.83 -7.76
C PHE A 112 9.44 3.27 -8.03
N ALA A 113 8.16 3.51 -7.77
CA ALA A 113 7.59 4.83 -7.68
C ALA A 113 7.12 5.18 -6.27
N THR A 114 7.29 6.45 -5.89
CA THR A 114 6.78 6.97 -4.62
C THR A 114 6.46 8.46 -4.67
N GLY A 115 5.57 8.91 -3.80
CA GLY A 115 5.21 10.31 -3.68
C GLY A 115 3.78 10.53 -3.18
N ALA A 116 3.62 11.44 -2.21
CA ALA A 116 2.32 11.82 -1.68
C ALA A 116 1.43 12.52 -2.71
N PHE A 117 2.04 13.15 -3.72
CA PHE A 117 1.34 13.92 -4.74
C PHE A 117 1.69 13.40 -6.13
N LYS A 118 0.65 13.14 -6.95
CA LYS A 118 0.83 12.66 -8.33
C LYS A 118 1.68 13.58 -9.22
N ASN A 119 1.78 14.86 -8.87
CA ASN A 119 2.55 15.88 -9.61
C ASN A 119 3.90 16.19 -8.92
N SER A 120 4.29 15.40 -7.92
CA SER A 120 5.58 15.48 -7.23
C SER A 120 6.01 14.07 -6.79
N ALA A 121 5.97 13.15 -7.73
CA ALA A 121 6.40 11.77 -7.53
C ALA A 121 7.90 11.60 -7.83
N LEU A 122 8.41 10.41 -7.58
CA LEU A 122 9.74 9.91 -7.95
C LEU A 122 9.52 8.57 -8.65
N VAL A 123 10.23 8.34 -9.75
CA VAL A 123 10.42 7.03 -10.37
C VAL A 123 11.93 6.76 -10.31
N ALA A 124 12.31 5.63 -9.73
CA ALA A 124 13.72 5.23 -9.62
C ALA A 124 13.93 3.83 -10.22
N VAL A 125 15.04 3.66 -10.93
CA VAL A 125 15.40 2.41 -11.62
C VAL A 125 16.78 1.94 -11.14
N SER A 126 16.94 0.65 -10.85
CA SER A 126 18.24 0.12 -10.43
C SER A 126 19.19 -0.12 -11.62
N THR A 127 20.49 -0.08 -11.38
CA THR A 127 21.51 -0.47 -12.37
C THR A 127 21.33 -1.91 -12.85
N GLY A 128 21.02 -2.85 -11.94
CA GLY A 128 20.75 -4.24 -12.30
C GLY A 128 19.55 -4.39 -13.25
N LEU A 129 18.55 -3.52 -13.17
CA LEU A 129 17.41 -3.54 -14.09
C LEU A 129 17.82 -3.10 -15.50
N LEU A 130 18.67 -2.07 -15.59
CA LEU A 130 19.17 -1.55 -16.86
C LEU A 130 20.12 -2.53 -17.56
N GLU A 131 20.91 -3.28 -16.78
CA GLU A 131 21.86 -4.27 -17.29
C GLU A 131 21.20 -5.62 -17.61
N GLY A 132 20.15 -5.99 -16.88
CA GLY A 132 19.50 -7.30 -16.95
C GLY A 132 18.31 -7.41 -17.90
N MET A 133 17.82 -6.29 -18.44
CA MET A 133 16.60 -6.25 -19.25
C MET A 133 16.81 -5.47 -20.55
N THR A 134 16.04 -5.83 -21.57
CA THR A 134 15.99 -5.05 -22.82
C THR A 134 15.32 -3.70 -22.58
N ARG A 135 15.61 -2.70 -23.42
CA ARG A 135 15.00 -1.36 -23.30
C ARG A 135 13.48 -1.40 -23.26
N GLU A 136 12.86 -2.27 -24.05
CA GLU A 136 11.40 -2.39 -24.12
C GLU A 136 10.82 -2.99 -22.83
N GLU A 137 11.52 -3.93 -22.21
CA GLU A 137 11.14 -4.50 -20.91
C GLU A 137 11.28 -3.46 -19.79
N VAL A 138 12.38 -2.68 -19.79
CA VAL A 138 12.57 -1.57 -18.85
C VAL A 138 11.50 -0.49 -19.02
N GLU A 139 11.16 -0.11 -20.26
CA GLU A 139 10.06 0.81 -20.55
C GLU A 139 8.74 0.28 -19.99
N ALA A 140 8.50 -1.04 -20.05
CA ALA A 140 7.32 -1.65 -19.47
C ALA A 140 7.27 -1.51 -17.95
N VAL A 141 8.38 -1.77 -17.26
CA VAL A 141 8.50 -1.59 -15.82
C VAL A 141 8.32 -0.11 -15.44
N ILE A 142 8.93 0.82 -16.16
CA ILE A 142 8.71 2.27 -15.94
C ILE A 142 7.24 2.63 -16.17
N GLY A 143 6.61 2.10 -17.21
CA GLY A 143 5.19 2.30 -17.50
C GLY A 143 4.29 1.81 -16.36
N HIS A 144 4.64 0.69 -15.72
CA HIS A 144 3.97 0.16 -14.55
C HIS A 144 4.09 1.10 -13.33
N GLU A 145 5.30 1.59 -13.05
CA GLU A 145 5.54 2.56 -11.97
C GLU A 145 4.80 3.90 -12.22
N VAL A 146 4.77 4.38 -13.45
CA VAL A 146 4.00 5.58 -13.82
C VAL A 146 2.50 5.35 -13.69
N ALA A 147 2.01 4.15 -14.03
CA ALA A 147 0.61 3.79 -13.84
C ALA A 147 0.24 3.83 -12.35
N HIS A 148 1.09 3.38 -11.43
CA HIS A 148 0.85 3.51 -9.99
C HIS A 148 0.64 4.98 -9.56
N ILE A 149 1.49 5.89 -10.04
CA ILE A 149 1.40 7.32 -9.74
C ILE A 149 0.09 7.91 -10.30
N ALA A 150 -0.22 7.65 -11.56
CA ALA A 150 -1.43 8.14 -12.23
C ALA A 150 -2.70 7.66 -11.52
N ASN A 151 -2.70 6.38 -11.16
CA ASN A 151 -3.78 5.73 -10.45
C ASN A 151 -3.90 6.19 -8.98
N GLY A 152 -2.91 6.90 -8.45
CA GLY A 152 -2.90 7.39 -7.07
C GLY A 152 -2.78 6.26 -6.05
N ASP A 153 -1.99 5.24 -6.36
CA ASP A 153 -1.80 4.06 -5.52
C ASP A 153 -1.37 4.41 -4.11
N MET A 154 -0.35 5.25 -3.99
CA MET A 154 0.27 5.61 -2.72
C MET A 154 -0.78 6.17 -1.76
N VAL A 155 -1.58 7.13 -2.23
CA VAL A 155 -2.66 7.73 -1.42
C VAL A 155 -3.77 6.72 -1.11
N THR A 156 -4.15 5.88 -2.07
CA THR A 156 -5.24 4.90 -1.90
C THR A 156 -4.85 3.83 -0.89
N MET A 157 -3.63 3.32 -0.96
CA MET A 157 -3.11 2.31 -0.04
C MET A 157 -2.90 2.90 1.35
N THR A 158 -2.39 4.13 1.45
CA THR A 158 -2.33 4.86 2.74
C THR A 158 -3.71 5.05 3.36
N LEU A 159 -4.75 5.33 2.57
CA LEU A 159 -6.12 5.41 3.08
C LEU A 159 -6.58 4.08 3.66
N ILE A 160 -6.45 3.00 2.89
CA ILE A 160 -6.87 1.67 3.32
C ILE A 160 -6.12 1.29 4.60
N GLN A 161 -4.81 1.50 4.65
CA GLN A 161 -3.99 1.23 5.83
C GLN A 161 -4.42 2.07 7.04
N GLY A 162 -4.66 3.38 6.85
CA GLY A 162 -5.13 4.27 7.92
C GLY A 162 -6.47 3.84 8.50
N VAL A 163 -7.44 3.51 7.62
CA VAL A 163 -8.75 2.98 8.01
C VAL A 163 -8.58 1.69 8.82
N MET A 164 -7.82 0.72 8.30
CA MET A 164 -7.59 -0.56 8.97
C MET A 164 -6.92 -0.37 10.33
N ASN A 165 -5.90 0.48 10.43
CA ASN A 165 -5.23 0.79 11.69
C ASN A 165 -6.19 1.45 12.70
N THR A 166 -7.05 2.37 12.26
CA THR A 166 -8.06 2.98 13.14
C THR A 166 -9.04 1.94 13.67
N PHE A 167 -9.48 0.97 12.86
CA PHE A 167 -10.34 -0.13 13.32
C PHE A 167 -9.62 -1.04 14.32
N VAL A 168 -8.39 -1.44 14.02
CA VAL A 168 -7.56 -2.26 14.93
C VAL A 168 -7.44 -1.55 16.27
N VAL A 169 -7.04 -0.27 16.24
CA VAL A 169 -6.85 0.52 17.46
C VAL A 169 -8.15 0.66 18.22
N PHE A 170 -9.23 1.09 17.57
CA PHE A 170 -10.49 1.31 18.24
C PHE A 170 -11.04 0.03 18.88
N LEU A 171 -11.11 -1.07 18.12
CA LEU A 171 -11.73 -2.31 18.59
C LEU A 171 -10.91 -2.99 19.67
N SER A 172 -9.57 -3.02 19.56
CA SER A 172 -8.74 -3.67 20.58
C SER A 172 -8.86 -2.96 21.94
N ARG A 173 -8.95 -1.63 21.96
CA ARG A 173 -9.19 -0.88 23.20
C ARG A 173 -10.60 -1.11 23.71
N VAL A 174 -11.64 -0.96 22.87
CA VAL A 174 -13.04 -1.18 23.31
C VAL A 174 -13.23 -2.56 23.93
N ILE A 175 -12.73 -3.62 23.27
CA ILE A 175 -12.85 -4.99 23.77
C ILE A 175 -11.94 -5.20 24.98
N GLY A 176 -10.73 -4.62 24.98
CA GLY A 176 -9.83 -4.65 26.13
C GLY A 176 -10.50 -4.11 27.40
N TYR A 177 -11.19 -2.97 27.30
CA TYR A 177 -11.96 -2.40 28.41
C TYR A 177 -13.17 -3.27 28.75
N ALA A 178 -13.84 -3.85 27.76
CA ALA A 178 -14.96 -4.77 28.01
C ALA A 178 -14.55 -5.98 28.85
N VAL A 179 -13.40 -6.59 28.50
CA VAL A 179 -12.84 -7.75 29.19
C VAL A 179 -12.34 -7.38 30.59
N ASP A 180 -11.62 -6.26 30.73
CA ASP A 180 -11.09 -5.83 32.02
C ASP A 180 -12.19 -5.56 33.05
N SER A 181 -13.26 -4.83 32.66
CA SER A 181 -14.35 -4.59 33.61
C SER A 181 -15.13 -5.87 33.95
N PHE A 182 -15.22 -6.85 33.03
CA PHE A 182 -15.84 -8.14 33.33
C PHE A 182 -15.02 -8.93 34.36
N LEU A 183 -13.70 -8.97 34.20
CA LEU A 183 -12.78 -9.67 35.10
C LEU A 183 -12.71 -9.03 36.49
N ARG A 184 -12.98 -7.73 36.60
CA ARG A 184 -12.79 -6.93 37.82
C ARG A 184 -14.08 -6.56 38.53
N ARG A 185 -15.20 -7.20 38.14
CA ARG A 185 -16.55 -6.96 38.71
C ARG A 185 -16.65 -7.07 40.23
N ASN A 186 -15.68 -7.70 40.92
CA ASN A 186 -15.69 -7.91 42.37
C ASN A 186 -14.60 -7.13 43.14
N ASP A 187 -13.74 -6.34 42.47
CA ASP A 187 -12.66 -5.58 43.12
C ASP A 187 -12.97 -4.08 43.14
N GLU A 188 -13.55 -3.60 44.24
CA GLU A 188 -13.94 -2.19 44.42
C GLU A 188 -12.73 -1.23 44.58
N GLN A 189 -11.52 -1.75 44.83
CA GLN A 189 -10.37 -0.95 45.25
C GLN A 189 -9.49 -0.40 44.11
N SER A 190 -9.80 -0.74 42.85
CA SER A 190 -8.92 -0.40 41.72
C SER A 190 -9.50 0.71 40.85
N SER A 191 -8.81 1.85 40.76
CA SER A 191 -9.00 2.84 39.71
C SER A 191 -7.98 2.66 38.57
N GLY A 192 -8.45 2.45 37.34
CA GLY A 192 -7.62 2.44 36.12
C GLY A 192 -7.55 1.09 35.39
N PRO A 193 -6.96 1.05 34.16
CA PRO A 193 -6.91 -0.16 33.33
C PRO A 193 -6.06 -1.26 33.99
N GLY A 194 -6.65 -2.44 34.17
CA GLY A 194 -5.98 -3.59 34.78
C GLY A 194 -5.12 -4.40 33.81
N ILE A 195 -4.54 -5.48 34.33
CA ILE A 195 -3.76 -6.43 33.52
C ILE A 195 -4.61 -7.10 32.43
N GLY A 196 -5.92 -7.25 32.66
CA GLY A 196 -6.87 -7.79 31.68
C GLY A 196 -7.00 -6.90 30.45
N TYR A 197 -7.04 -5.57 30.65
CA TYR A 197 -7.00 -4.60 29.56
C TYR A 197 -5.71 -4.72 28.75
N MET A 198 -4.56 -4.75 29.42
CA MET A 198 -3.25 -4.79 28.74
C MET A 198 -3.10 -6.05 27.89
N ILE A 199 -3.36 -7.22 28.49
CA ILE A 199 -3.23 -8.51 27.78
C ILE A 199 -4.21 -8.56 26.60
N THR A 200 -5.47 -8.22 26.83
CA THR A 200 -6.50 -8.30 25.78
C THR A 200 -6.20 -7.33 24.63
N THR A 201 -5.78 -6.10 24.94
CA THR A 201 -5.46 -5.10 23.91
C THR A 201 -4.28 -5.55 23.07
N VAL A 202 -3.21 -6.09 23.68
CA VAL A 202 -2.03 -6.60 22.95
C VAL A 202 -2.42 -7.78 22.05
N VAL A 203 -3.17 -8.75 22.58
CA VAL A 203 -3.62 -9.91 21.80
C VAL A 203 -4.49 -9.47 20.63
N LEU A 204 -5.42 -8.55 20.86
CA LEU A 204 -6.30 -8.04 19.80
C LEU A 204 -5.58 -7.14 18.79
N ASP A 205 -4.59 -6.35 19.21
CA ASP A 205 -3.76 -5.58 18.27
C ASP A 205 -3.04 -6.52 17.29
N ILE A 206 -2.55 -7.66 17.77
CA ILE A 206 -1.91 -8.68 16.91
C ILE A 206 -2.94 -9.35 15.99
N LEU A 207 -4.04 -9.87 16.56
CA LEU A 207 -5.04 -10.62 15.79
C LEU A 207 -5.76 -9.74 14.75
N LEU A 208 -6.25 -8.57 15.16
CA LEU A 208 -6.91 -7.64 14.25
C LEU A 208 -5.90 -7.03 13.27
N GLY A 209 -4.66 -6.78 13.71
CA GLY A 209 -3.57 -6.33 12.84
C GLY A 209 -3.25 -7.31 11.72
N PHE A 210 -3.28 -8.61 12.01
CA PHE A 210 -3.14 -9.67 11.00
C PHE A 210 -4.26 -9.64 9.96
N VAL A 211 -5.53 -9.52 10.42
CA VAL A 211 -6.70 -9.40 9.52
C VAL A 211 -6.62 -8.12 8.67
N ALA A 212 -6.26 -7.00 9.29
CA ALA A 212 -6.03 -5.72 8.60
C ALA A 212 -4.97 -5.86 7.50
N ALA A 213 -3.84 -6.50 7.79
CA ALA A 213 -2.77 -6.73 6.83
C ALA A 213 -3.23 -7.61 5.65
N MET A 214 -4.07 -8.62 5.88
CA MET A 214 -4.65 -9.42 4.80
C MET A 214 -5.53 -8.59 3.85
N ILE A 215 -6.34 -7.69 4.40
CA ILE A 215 -7.19 -6.78 3.61
C ILE A 215 -6.31 -5.83 2.80
N VAL A 216 -5.30 -5.20 3.42
CA VAL A 216 -4.35 -4.32 2.73
C VAL A 216 -3.63 -5.06 1.61
N ALA A 217 -3.12 -6.27 1.86
CA ALA A 217 -2.44 -7.08 0.86
C ALA A 217 -3.36 -7.45 -0.32
N TRP A 218 -4.64 -7.75 -0.05
CA TRP A 218 -5.62 -8.01 -1.12
C TRP A 218 -5.83 -6.79 -2.03
N PHE A 219 -5.98 -5.60 -1.45
CA PHE A 219 -6.08 -4.38 -2.25
C PHE A 219 -4.79 -4.10 -3.02
N SER A 220 -3.61 -4.31 -2.41
CA SER A 220 -2.31 -4.18 -3.07
C SER A 220 -2.23 -5.03 -4.33
N ARG A 221 -2.59 -6.32 -4.23
CA ARG A 221 -2.61 -7.25 -5.37
C ARG A 221 -3.53 -6.79 -6.50
N GLN A 222 -4.71 -6.25 -6.18
CA GLN A 222 -5.62 -5.74 -7.20
C GLN A 222 -5.05 -4.51 -7.95
N ARG A 223 -4.24 -3.70 -7.26
CA ARG A 223 -3.59 -2.53 -7.85
C ARG A 223 -2.45 -2.89 -8.79
N GLU A 224 -1.73 -3.98 -8.53
CA GLU A 224 -0.70 -4.52 -9.44
C GLU A 224 -1.29 -4.87 -10.82
N PHE A 225 -2.40 -5.63 -10.86
CA PHE A 225 -3.06 -5.96 -12.14
C PHE A 225 -3.51 -4.71 -12.90
N ARG A 226 -3.95 -3.69 -12.18
CA ARG A 226 -4.37 -2.41 -12.77
C ARG A 226 -3.14 -1.62 -13.28
N ALA A 227 -2.01 -1.68 -12.59
CA ALA A 227 -0.77 -1.05 -13.03
C ALA A 227 -0.19 -1.77 -14.25
N ASP A 228 -0.25 -3.10 -14.33
CA ASP A 228 0.12 -3.88 -15.52
C ASP A 228 -0.70 -3.50 -16.74
N ALA A 229 -2.03 -3.45 -16.58
CA ALA A 229 -2.92 -3.01 -17.64
C ALA A 229 -2.63 -1.55 -18.03
N GLY A 230 -2.33 -0.68 -17.05
CA GLY A 230 -1.92 0.70 -17.27
C GLY A 230 -0.62 0.82 -18.07
N ALA A 231 0.40 0.03 -17.74
CA ALA A 231 1.66 -0.03 -18.48
C ALA A 231 1.42 -0.43 -19.94
N ALA A 232 0.64 -1.49 -20.16
CA ALA A 232 0.28 -1.95 -21.51
C ALA A 232 -0.47 -0.87 -22.31
N GLN A 233 -1.36 -0.12 -21.67
CA GLN A 233 -2.07 1.01 -22.28
C GLN A 233 -1.12 2.17 -22.63
N LEU A 234 -0.22 2.54 -21.72
CA LEU A 234 0.77 3.61 -21.94
C LEU A 234 1.76 3.28 -23.06
N MET A 235 2.14 2.01 -23.16
CA MET A 235 2.98 1.48 -24.24
C MET A 235 2.23 1.25 -25.56
N GLY A 236 0.90 1.09 -25.50
CA GLY A 236 0.08 0.68 -26.64
C GLY A 236 0.24 -0.79 -27.05
N ARG A 237 0.99 -1.59 -26.28
CA ARG A 237 1.25 -3.02 -26.52
C ARG A 237 1.50 -3.76 -25.20
N LYS A 238 1.04 -5.01 -25.11
CA LYS A 238 1.11 -5.85 -23.90
C LYS A 238 2.40 -6.66 -23.80
N GLN A 239 2.99 -7.00 -24.95
CA GLN A 239 4.12 -7.92 -25.04
C GLN A 239 5.34 -7.51 -24.19
N PRO A 240 5.78 -6.24 -24.17
CA PRO A 240 6.94 -5.85 -23.37
C PRO A 240 6.71 -6.05 -21.87
N MET A 241 5.49 -5.78 -21.37
CA MET A 241 5.17 -6.01 -19.96
C MET A 241 5.15 -7.49 -19.60
N MET A 242 4.61 -8.35 -20.47
CA MET A 242 4.66 -9.79 -20.26
C MET A 242 6.09 -10.34 -20.26
N ASN A 243 6.94 -9.84 -21.17
CA ASN A 243 8.36 -10.21 -21.23
C ASN A 243 9.11 -9.75 -19.96
N ALA A 244 8.85 -8.53 -19.52
CA ALA A 244 9.45 -7.98 -18.31
C ALA A 244 9.08 -8.81 -17.06
N LEU A 245 7.80 -9.17 -16.92
CA LEU A 245 7.32 -10.04 -15.85
C LEU A 245 7.97 -11.43 -15.90
N ALA A 246 8.07 -12.03 -17.09
CA ALA A 246 8.75 -13.32 -17.26
C ALA A 246 10.21 -13.23 -16.80
N ARG A 247 10.93 -12.18 -17.22
CA ARG A 247 12.33 -11.95 -16.84
C ARG A 247 12.52 -11.82 -15.33
N LEU A 248 11.69 -11.01 -14.67
CA LEU A 248 11.72 -10.83 -13.22
C LEU A 248 11.36 -12.11 -12.46
N GLY A 249 10.55 -12.98 -13.06
CA GLY A 249 10.23 -14.30 -12.51
C GLY A 249 11.27 -15.38 -12.77
N GLY A 250 12.41 -15.04 -13.39
CA GLY A 250 13.43 -16.02 -13.78
C GLY A 250 12.99 -16.96 -14.92
N MET A 251 11.92 -16.62 -15.64
CA MET A 251 11.43 -17.36 -16.82
C MET A 251 12.02 -16.76 -18.10
N HIS A 252 12.14 -17.58 -19.15
CA HIS A 252 12.48 -17.02 -20.47
C HIS A 252 11.25 -16.31 -21.07
N PRO A 253 11.40 -15.09 -21.62
CA PRO A 253 10.29 -14.41 -22.29
C PRO A 253 9.69 -15.26 -23.41
N GLY A 254 8.37 -15.39 -23.41
CA GLY A 254 7.62 -16.19 -24.38
C GLY A 254 7.34 -17.63 -23.95
N GLU A 255 7.92 -18.11 -22.84
CA GLU A 255 7.49 -19.37 -22.23
C GLU A 255 6.12 -19.16 -21.57
N LEU A 256 5.07 -19.76 -22.16
CA LEU A 256 3.75 -19.79 -21.55
C LEU A 256 3.79 -20.66 -20.30
N PRO A 257 3.25 -20.21 -19.15
CA PRO A 257 3.11 -21.06 -17.98
C PRO A 257 2.31 -22.31 -18.37
N LYS A 258 2.93 -23.49 -18.28
CA LYS A 258 2.23 -24.76 -18.47
C LYS A 258 1.17 -24.86 -17.37
N SER A 259 -0.08 -24.63 -17.76
CA SER A 259 -1.29 -24.75 -16.95
C SER A 259 -1.26 -24.00 -15.61
N VAL A 260 -2.02 -22.91 -15.55
CA VAL A 260 -2.42 -22.23 -14.30
C VAL A 260 -3.17 -23.17 -13.32
N ALA A 261 -3.45 -24.42 -13.74
CA ALA A 261 -4.17 -25.44 -12.98
C ALA A 261 -3.30 -26.33 -12.06
N ALA A 262 -1.97 -26.31 -12.14
CA ALA A 262 -1.13 -27.27 -11.40
C ALA A 262 -0.49 -26.72 -10.11
N MET A 263 -0.56 -25.42 -9.82
CA MET A 263 -0.02 -24.81 -8.59
C MET A 263 -1.11 -24.39 -7.59
N GLY A 264 -2.10 -25.26 -7.40
CA GLY A 264 -3.03 -25.20 -6.25
C GLY A 264 -2.38 -25.61 -4.91
N ILE A 265 -1.08 -25.93 -4.88
CA ILE A 265 -0.37 -26.44 -3.70
C ILE A 265 0.88 -25.59 -3.42
N ALA A 266 0.66 -24.30 -3.14
CA ALA A 266 1.59 -23.45 -2.37
C ALA A 266 0.82 -22.36 -1.58
N GLY A 267 -0.49 -22.59 -1.36
CA GLY A 267 -1.38 -21.67 -0.66
C GLY A 267 -1.20 -21.72 0.85
N GLY A 268 -0.04 -21.28 1.33
CA GLY A 268 0.22 -21.06 2.75
C GLY A 268 -0.32 -19.71 3.22
N ILE A 269 -0.25 -19.48 4.54
CA ILE A 269 -0.51 -18.20 5.20
C ILE A 269 0.27 -17.06 4.49
N GLY A 270 1.48 -17.33 3.99
CA GLY A 270 2.31 -16.37 3.26
C GLY A 270 1.67 -15.75 2.01
N GLN A 271 0.82 -16.49 1.28
CA GLN A 271 0.15 -15.97 0.08
C GLN A 271 -0.92 -14.92 0.41
N LEU A 272 -1.47 -14.96 1.63
CA LEU A 272 -2.39 -13.93 2.11
C LEU A 272 -1.67 -12.61 2.38
N PHE A 273 -0.38 -12.66 2.76
CA PHE A 273 0.48 -11.51 3.04
C PHE A 273 1.29 -11.02 1.83
N SER A 274 1.37 -11.80 0.75
CA SER A 274 2.04 -11.36 -0.48
C SER A 274 1.40 -10.09 -1.03
N THR A 275 2.18 -9.01 -1.10
CA THR A 275 1.77 -7.71 -1.65
C THR A 275 1.68 -7.71 -3.17
N HIS A 276 2.37 -8.67 -3.82
CA HIS A 276 2.34 -8.90 -5.26
C HIS A 276 1.65 -10.23 -5.59
N PRO A 277 0.78 -10.28 -6.60
CA PRO A 277 0.25 -11.54 -7.13
C PRO A 277 1.35 -12.37 -7.80
N PRO A 278 1.16 -13.70 -7.91
CA PRO A 278 2.05 -14.55 -8.71
C PRO A 278 2.22 -14.01 -10.14
N ILE A 279 3.44 -14.10 -10.67
CA ILE A 279 3.81 -13.55 -11.98
C ILE A 279 2.97 -14.19 -13.10
N GLU A 280 2.69 -15.48 -13.00
CA GLU A 280 1.88 -16.22 -13.97
C GLU A 280 0.45 -15.67 -14.05
N GLN A 281 -0.13 -15.26 -12.92
CA GLN A 281 -1.45 -14.65 -12.88
C GLN A 281 -1.45 -13.26 -13.53
N ARG A 282 -0.39 -12.48 -13.32
CA ARG A 282 -0.22 -11.15 -13.95
C ARG A 282 -0.07 -11.27 -15.46
N ILE A 283 0.76 -12.20 -15.94
CA ILE A 283 0.91 -12.49 -17.37
C ILE A 283 -0.42 -12.96 -17.97
N ALA A 284 -1.11 -13.91 -17.33
CA ALA A 284 -2.41 -14.40 -17.80
C ALA A 284 -3.48 -13.29 -17.85
N ALA A 285 -3.49 -12.37 -16.88
CA ALA A 285 -4.38 -11.22 -16.90
C ALA A 285 -4.10 -10.30 -18.09
N LEU A 286 -2.83 -10.03 -18.42
CA LEU A 286 -2.44 -9.24 -19.58
C LEU A 286 -2.82 -9.90 -20.91
N GLN A 287 -2.68 -11.22 -21.02
CA GLN A 287 -3.08 -11.97 -22.23
C GLN A 287 -4.58 -11.88 -22.50
N ASN A 288 -5.38 -11.92 -21.42
CA ASN A 288 -6.84 -11.91 -21.51
C ASN A 288 -7.44 -10.50 -21.56
N ALA A 289 -6.67 -9.47 -21.19
CA ALA A 289 -7.09 -8.09 -21.38
C ALA A 289 -7.34 -7.86 -22.87
N ARG A 290 -8.49 -7.29 -23.25
CA ARG A 290 -8.80 -6.92 -24.63
C ARG A 290 -8.18 -5.57 -24.95
#